data_AF-A0A7X7UV43-F1
#
_entry.id   AF-A0A7X7UV43-F1
#
_cell.length_a   1.000
_cell.length_b   1.000
_cell.length_c   1.000
_cell.angle_alpha   90.00
_cell.angle_beta   90.00
_cell.angle_gamma   90.00
#
_symmetry.space_group_name_H-M   'P 1'
#
loop_
_entity.id
_entity.type
_entity.pdbx_description
1 polymer ?
#
loop_
_entity_poly.entity_id
_entity_poly.type
_entity_poly.pdbx_seq_one_letter_code
_entity_poly.pdbx_strand_id
1 'polypeptide(L)'
;MLKNFTLRMGLVILSLFFILTNAAGVFAQGLHKNGNDEVVVSYGTDVARYSSTITVISEDFENDEFPPAGWSMFSLLSETPTWEHSDWQNHTPEGEWSALHDYGWSGASDNWLVTPQIGLPEDGFYYLSFWNMVIDAEFYGKNSVLVSNGSADPADGDYVEVWTPDAVNDDWSQVVLNLEDYVGQDIYIAFRYEGDFSHIWVIDDVSFGEELDEAPIMLISTTQVSCTVGEGGSGSKSFKVINDGIQNLNYEIEIDYVEGNGWLTANPTSGSIPAKSSNTITLNFNATGLS
;
A
#
# COMPACT_ATOMS: atom_id res chain seq x y z
N MET A 1 -12.44 -11.02 -6.33
CA MET A 1 -12.07 -12.42 -6.69
C MET A 1 -10.69 -12.71 -6.09
N LEU A 2 -10.53 -13.60 -5.10
CA LEU A 2 -9.21 -13.89 -4.50
C LEU A 2 -8.25 -14.42 -5.59
N LYS A 3 -7.32 -13.57 -6.06
CA LYS A 3 -6.21 -14.02 -6.89
C LYS A 3 -5.23 -14.75 -5.97
N ASN A 4 -5.22 -16.08 -6.05
CA ASN A 4 -4.20 -16.88 -5.38
C ASN A 4 -2.85 -16.63 -6.07
N PHE A 5 -2.06 -15.70 -5.52
CA PHE A 5 -0.68 -15.49 -5.94
C PHE A 5 0.22 -16.54 -5.26
N THR A 6 0.80 -17.44 -6.04
CA THR A 6 1.83 -18.37 -5.58
C THR A 6 3.16 -17.90 -6.18
N LEU A 7 4.01 -17.28 -5.37
CA LEU A 7 5.39 -16.99 -5.77
C LEU A 7 6.20 -18.28 -5.60
N ARG A 8 6.63 -18.87 -6.71
CA ARG A 8 7.51 -20.05 -6.70
C ARG A 8 8.97 -19.59 -6.66
N MET A 9 9.71 -20.00 -5.64
CA MET A 9 11.16 -19.85 -5.62
C MET A 9 11.78 -20.88 -6.58
N GLY A 10 12.27 -20.42 -7.74
CA GLY A 10 13.44 -21.04 -8.33
C GLY A 10 14.66 -20.42 -7.66
N LEU A 11 15.36 -21.17 -6.82
CA LEU A 11 16.59 -20.72 -6.14
C LEU A 11 17.74 -20.64 -7.15
N VAL A 12 17.65 -19.72 -8.11
CA VAL A 12 18.75 -19.42 -9.02
C VAL A 12 19.75 -18.54 -8.25
N ILE A 13 20.77 -19.21 -7.71
CA ILE A 13 22.02 -18.67 -7.14
C ILE A 13 21.95 -18.33 -5.63
N LEU A 14 22.02 -19.38 -4.81
CA LEU A 14 22.75 -19.32 -3.54
C LEU A 14 24.25 -19.38 -3.87
N SER A 15 24.88 -18.23 -4.13
CA SER A 15 26.35 -18.14 -4.21
C SER A 15 26.94 -18.28 -2.80
N LEU A 16 27.14 -19.50 -2.35
CA LEU A 16 28.08 -19.80 -1.26
C LEU A 16 29.50 -19.85 -1.86
N PHE A 17 30.25 -18.76 -1.70
CA PHE A 17 31.68 -18.76 -2.02
C PHE A 17 32.43 -19.64 -1.01
N PHE A 18 32.96 -20.78 -1.46
CA PHE A 18 34.09 -21.44 -0.82
C PHE A 18 35.29 -21.33 -1.77
N ILE A 19 36.32 -20.58 -1.34
CA ILE A 19 37.61 -20.51 -2.04
C ILE A 19 38.46 -21.69 -1.58
N LEU A 20 38.81 -22.60 -2.52
CA LEU A 20 40.00 -23.46 -2.44
C LEU A 20 40.63 -23.55 -3.85
N THR A 21 41.92 -23.26 -3.93
CA THR A 21 42.68 -22.91 -5.15
C THR A 21 43.36 -24.08 -5.90
N ASN A 22 43.54 -23.86 -7.21
CA ASN A 22 44.42 -24.51 -8.24
C ASN A 22 43.86 -25.78 -8.93
N ALA A 23 43.87 -25.94 -10.27
CA ALA A 23 44.42 -25.16 -11.38
C ALA A 23 43.70 -25.47 -12.71
N ALA A 24 43.71 -24.47 -13.60
CA ALA A 24 43.57 -24.49 -15.07
C ALA A 24 42.20 -24.77 -15.71
N GLY A 25 41.70 -23.78 -16.46
CA GLY A 25 40.83 -24.00 -17.63
C GLY A 25 39.65 -23.04 -17.75
N VAL A 26 39.85 -21.95 -18.49
CA VAL A 26 38.80 -21.04 -18.98
C VAL A 26 37.95 -21.75 -20.05
N PHE A 27 36.63 -21.61 -20.03
CA PHE A 27 35.81 -21.01 -21.10
C PHE A 27 34.30 -21.22 -20.87
N ALA A 28 33.57 -20.18 -21.23
CA ALA A 28 32.12 -20.09 -21.25
C ALA A 28 31.47 -20.87 -22.41
N GLN A 29 30.15 -21.05 -22.26
CA GLN A 29 29.13 -21.39 -23.25
C GLN A 29 29.04 -22.82 -23.81
N GLY A 30 27.80 -23.30 -23.91
CA GLY A 30 27.44 -24.52 -24.62
C GLY A 30 25.96 -24.92 -24.56
N LEU A 31 25.02 -23.98 -24.75
CA LEU A 31 23.68 -24.33 -25.24
C LEU A 31 23.77 -24.48 -26.76
N HIS A 32 23.73 -25.70 -27.26
CA HIS A 32 23.45 -25.97 -28.67
C HIS A 32 22.33 -27.01 -28.77
N LYS A 33 21.21 -26.60 -29.38
CA LYS A 33 20.40 -27.51 -30.17
C LYS A 33 19.99 -26.82 -31.47
N ASN A 34 20.42 -27.43 -32.57
CA ASN A 34 20.16 -27.03 -33.94
C ASN A 34 18.69 -27.27 -34.31
N GLY A 35 18.09 -26.33 -35.04
CA GLY A 35 16.82 -26.52 -35.76
C GLY A 35 16.03 -25.23 -35.86
N ASN A 36 15.79 -24.75 -37.08
CA ASN A 36 15.08 -23.51 -37.41
C ASN A 36 13.56 -23.61 -37.20
N ASP A 37 13.11 -23.97 -36.00
CA ASP A 37 11.72 -23.78 -35.59
C ASP A 37 11.71 -22.80 -34.42
N GLU A 38 11.13 -21.62 -34.64
CA GLU A 38 10.82 -20.68 -33.58
C GLU A 38 9.85 -21.38 -32.61
N VAL A 39 10.31 -21.68 -31.39
CA VAL A 39 9.42 -22.10 -30.31
C VAL A 39 8.65 -20.86 -29.88
N VAL A 40 7.56 -20.59 -30.58
CA VAL A 40 6.53 -19.66 -30.13
C VAL A 40 5.82 -20.34 -28.96
N VAL A 41 6.18 -19.94 -27.74
CA VAL A 41 5.32 -20.20 -26.58
C VAL A 41 4.15 -19.23 -26.70
N SER A 42 3.09 -19.68 -27.36
CA SER A 42 1.83 -18.96 -27.44
C SER A 42 1.13 -19.03 -26.08
N TYR A 43 1.23 -17.96 -25.29
CA TYR A 43 0.29 -17.72 -24.19
C TYR A 43 -1.04 -17.31 -24.80
N GLY A 44 -1.80 -18.31 -25.23
CA GLY A 44 -3.18 -18.16 -25.66
C GLY A 44 -4.10 -18.05 -24.46
N THR A 45 -4.25 -16.84 -23.94
CA THR A 45 -5.54 -16.25 -23.58
C THR A 45 -5.39 -14.77 -23.79
N ASP A 46 -6.19 -14.19 -24.69
CA ASP A 46 -6.51 -12.76 -24.62
C ASP A 46 -7.03 -12.49 -23.21
N VAL A 47 -6.14 -12.08 -22.30
CA VAL A 47 -6.56 -11.29 -21.17
C VAL A 47 -6.95 -9.98 -21.84
N ALA A 48 -8.24 -9.84 -22.14
CA ALA A 48 -8.82 -8.53 -22.25
C ALA A 48 -8.40 -7.82 -20.96
N ARG A 49 -7.35 -7.01 -21.04
CA ARG A 49 -7.13 -5.94 -20.08
C ARG A 49 -8.37 -5.09 -20.25
N TYR A 50 -9.37 -5.36 -19.42
CA TYR A 50 -10.29 -4.31 -19.01
C TYR A 50 -9.37 -3.27 -18.38
N SER A 51 -8.89 -2.35 -19.21
CA SER A 51 -8.43 -1.06 -18.76
C SER A 51 -9.72 -0.34 -18.39
N SER A 52 -10.31 -0.70 -17.24
CA SER A 52 -11.10 0.27 -16.51
C SER A 52 -10.14 1.42 -16.28
N THR A 53 -10.33 2.51 -17.01
CA THR A 53 -9.77 3.81 -16.63
C THR A 53 -10.30 4.10 -15.24
N ILE A 54 -9.52 3.73 -14.24
CA ILE A 54 -9.71 4.19 -12.88
C ILE A 54 -9.43 5.69 -12.97
N THR A 55 -10.43 6.50 -12.66
CA THR A 55 -10.21 7.93 -12.45
C THR A 55 -9.49 8.03 -11.10
N VAL A 56 -8.17 7.92 -11.12
CA VAL A 56 -7.35 8.28 -9.97
C VAL A 56 -7.44 9.79 -9.87
N ILE A 57 -8.11 10.28 -8.84
CA ILE A 57 -8.13 11.69 -8.50
C ILE A 57 -7.05 11.86 -7.44
N SER A 58 -6.03 12.65 -7.77
CA SER A 58 -5.02 13.12 -6.83
C SER A 58 -5.10 14.63 -6.81
N GLU A 59 -5.19 15.21 -5.62
CA GLU A 59 -5.27 16.64 -5.39
C GLU A 59 -4.27 17.02 -4.31
N ASP A 60 -3.24 17.77 -4.73
CA ASP A 60 -2.18 18.33 -3.88
C ASP A 60 -2.43 19.82 -3.56
N PHE A 61 -3.54 20.39 -4.04
CA PHE A 61 -3.92 21.80 -3.87
C PHE A 61 -2.92 22.81 -4.41
N GLU A 62 -1.95 22.42 -5.24
CA GLU A 62 -0.92 23.33 -5.77
C GLU A 62 -1.42 24.22 -6.92
N ASN A 63 -2.64 24.00 -7.40
CA ASN A 63 -3.26 24.84 -8.42
C ASN A 63 -3.88 26.12 -7.82
N ASP A 64 -3.77 27.24 -8.54
CA ASP A 64 -4.32 28.55 -8.13
C ASP A 64 -5.87 28.60 -8.02
N GLU A 65 -6.60 27.56 -8.43
CA GLU A 65 -8.07 27.52 -8.40
C GLU A 65 -8.56 26.79 -7.15
N PHE A 66 -9.35 27.49 -6.33
CA PHE A 66 -9.98 26.92 -5.14
C PHE A 66 -11.47 27.26 -5.04
N PRO A 67 -12.34 26.26 -4.78
CA PRO A 67 -12.02 24.84 -4.61
C PRO A 67 -11.51 24.24 -5.94
N PRO A 68 -10.75 23.14 -5.90
CA PRO A 68 -10.19 22.57 -7.14
C PRO A 68 -11.28 22.17 -8.14
N ALA A 69 -10.90 21.99 -9.40
CA ALA A 69 -11.86 21.74 -10.46
C ALA A 69 -12.81 20.56 -10.16
N GLY A 70 -14.11 20.84 -10.15
CA GLY A 70 -15.17 19.85 -9.87
C GLY A 70 -15.45 19.62 -8.38
N TRP A 71 -14.64 20.15 -7.48
CA TRP A 71 -14.96 20.20 -6.05
C TRP A 71 -15.99 21.29 -5.78
N SER A 72 -16.69 21.18 -4.66
CA SER A 72 -17.73 22.11 -4.24
C SER A 72 -17.62 22.40 -2.75
N MET A 73 -18.03 23.60 -2.34
CA MET A 73 -18.10 23.97 -0.94
C MET A 73 -19.54 24.22 -0.52
N PHE A 74 -19.92 23.72 0.66
CA PHE A 74 -21.25 23.91 1.23
C PHE A 74 -21.16 24.33 2.69
N SER A 75 -22.21 24.98 3.18
CA SER A 75 -22.39 25.27 4.59
C SER A 75 -23.83 25.05 5.00
N LEU A 76 -24.05 24.43 6.16
CA LEU A 76 -25.38 24.25 6.74
C LEU A 76 -25.78 25.38 7.70
N LEU A 77 -24.83 26.25 8.05
CA LEU A 77 -25.02 27.33 9.03
C LEU A 77 -24.74 28.74 8.45
N SER A 78 -24.28 28.82 7.20
CA SER A 78 -23.92 30.08 6.52
C SER A 78 -24.24 30.01 5.02
N GLU A 79 -24.39 31.16 4.37
CA GLU A 79 -24.42 31.24 2.89
C GLU A 79 -23.01 31.25 2.28
N THR A 80 -21.97 31.44 3.10
CA THR A 80 -20.57 31.51 2.67
C THR A 80 -19.76 30.43 3.40
N PRO A 81 -19.53 29.25 2.79
CA PRO A 81 -18.57 28.28 3.33
C PRO A 81 -17.15 28.85 3.31
N THR A 82 -16.33 28.44 4.26
CA THR A 82 -15.02 29.08 4.54
C THR A 82 -13.84 28.11 4.52
N TRP A 83 -13.92 27.04 3.71
CA TRP A 83 -12.70 26.35 3.30
C TRP A 83 -11.90 27.30 2.39
N GLU A 84 -10.58 27.30 2.53
CA GLU A 84 -9.69 28.21 1.81
C GLU A 84 -8.42 27.50 1.30
N HIS A 85 -7.86 28.09 0.25
CA HIS A 85 -6.54 27.77 -0.27
C HIS A 85 -5.49 28.50 0.55
N SER A 86 -4.62 27.76 1.23
CA SER A 86 -3.72 28.33 2.24
C SER A 86 -2.27 28.00 1.94
N ASP A 87 -1.40 29.01 2.07
CA ASP A 87 0.06 28.90 2.05
C ASP A 87 0.67 28.75 3.46
N TRP A 88 -0.18 28.65 4.49
CA TRP A 88 0.31 28.63 5.87
C TRP A 88 0.92 27.28 6.26
N GLN A 89 0.37 26.21 5.71
CA GLN A 89 0.77 24.83 5.97
C GLN A 89 0.67 24.05 4.66
N ASN A 90 1.65 23.17 4.44
CA ASN A 90 1.73 22.32 3.27
C ASN A 90 2.45 21.02 3.68
N HIS A 91 2.02 19.90 3.11
CA HIS A 91 2.65 18.59 3.25
C HIS A 91 3.36 18.17 1.94
N THR A 92 2.85 18.57 0.78
CA THR A 92 3.40 18.29 -0.55
C THR A 92 4.89 18.67 -0.64
N PRO A 93 5.80 17.72 -0.92
CA PRO A 93 7.23 18.04 -1.07
C PRO A 93 7.49 19.03 -2.20
N GLU A 94 8.19 20.12 -1.89
CA GLU A 94 8.43 21.25 -2.80
C GLU A 94 7.14 22.02 -3.21
N GLY A 95 6.00 21.72 -2.58
CA GLY A 95 4.75 22.45 -2.69
C GLY A 95 4.67 23.66 -1.76
N GLU A 96 3.58 24.42 -1.89
CA GLU A 96 3.30 25.64 -1.15
C GLU A 96 1.89 25.68 -0.55
N TRP A 97 0.95 24.86 -1.04
CA TRP A 97 -0.47 25.06 -0.78
C TRP A 97 -1.15 23.86 -0.12
N SER A 98 -2.24 24.13 0.60
CA SER A 98 -3.16 23.11 1.11
C SER A 98 -4.59 23.64 1.18
N ALA A 99 -5.55 22.75 1.49
CA ALA A 99 -6.89 23.16 1.86
C ALA A 99 -6.99 23.33 3.38
N LEU A 100 -7.48 24.49 3.81
CA LEU A 100 -7.57 24.86 5.21
C LEU A 100 -9.00 25.29 5.57
N HIS A 101 -9.43 24.94 6.76
CA HIS A 101 -10.60 25.52 7.41
C HIS A 101 -10.16 26.21 8.71
N ASP A 102 -10.22 27.54 8.74
CA ASP A 102 -9.90 28.35 9.92
C ASP A 102 -11.04 28.30 10.94
N TYR A 103 -10.77 28.63 12.20
CA TYR A 103 -11.81 28.64 13.22
C TYR A 103 -12.96 29.60 12.86
N GLY A 104 -14.18 29.22 13.23
CA GLY A 104 -15.38 30.01 12.96
C GLY A 104 -15.37 31.37 13.68
N TRP A 105 -14.92 32.43 12.99
CA TRP A 105 -14.88 33.81 13.51
C TRP A 105 -16.25 34.43 13.77
N SER A 106 -17.29 33.91 13.12
CA SER A 106 -18.67 34.41 13.16
C SER A 106 -19.62 33.55 14.00
N GLY A 107 -19.07 32.63 14.81
CA GLY A 107 -19.83 31.66 15.60
C GLY A 107 -19.68 30.23 15.07
N ALA A 108 -20.66 29.39 15.37
CA ALA A 108 -20.67 27.99 14.95
C ALA A 108 -20.64 27.84 13.42
N SER A 109 -19.74 26.97 12.97
CA SER A 109 -19.48 26.60 11.59
C SER A 109 -19.84 25.13 11.35
N ASP A 110 -20.40 24.87 10.16
CA ASP A 110 -20.65 23.54 9.62
C ASP A 110 -20.38 23.61 8.12
N ASN A 111 -19.11 23.44 7.74
CA ASN A 111 -18.61 23.72 6.40
C ASN A 111 -18.00 22.47 5.77
N TRP A 112 -18.31 22.27 4.50
CA TRP A 112 -18.02 21.05 3.77
C TRP A 112 -17.21 21.37 2.53
N LEU A 113 -16.11 20.66 2.34
CA LEU A 113 -15.39 20.60 1.07
C LEU A 113 -15.66 19.22 0.46
N VAL A 114 -16.34 19.23 -0.69
CA VAL A 114 -16.91 18.04 -1.33
C VAL A 114 -16.19 17.79 -2.65
N THR A 115 -15.79 16.55 -2.88
CA THR A 115 -15.11 16.11 -4.10
C THR A 115 -16.02 16.17 -5.34
N PRO A 116 -15.47 16.06 -6.56
CA PRO A 116 -16.25 15.62 -7.71
C PRO A 116 -16.88 14.24 -7.45
N GLN A 117 -17.83 13.84 -8.29
CA GLN A 117 -18.36 12.48 -8.26
C GLN A 117 -17.26 11.49 -8.69
N ILE A 118 -17.08 10.43 -7.91
CA ILE A 118 -16.08 9.39 -8.12
C ILE A 118 -16.81 8.08 -8.37
N GLY A 119 -16.64 7.51 -9.57
CA GLY A 119 -17.13 6.17 -9.87
C GLY A 119 -16.14 5.12 -9.40
N LEU A 120 -16.55 4.22 -8.51
CA LEU A 120 -15.76 3.09 -8.06
C LEU A 120 -16.14 1.84 -8.86
N PRO A 121 -15.26 1.31 -9.73
CA PRO A 121 -15.56 0.08 -10.47
C PRO A 121 -15.88 -1.12 -9.56
N GLU A 122 -16.63 -2.10 -10.08
CA GLU A 122 -17.01 -3.32 -9.34
C GLU A 122 -15.82 -4.22 -8.97
N ASP A 123 -14.73 -4.12 -9.72
CA ASP A 123 -13.52 -4.92 -9.53
C ASP A 123 -12.35 -3.99 -9.14
N GLY A 124 -11.86 -4.15 -7.92
CA GLY A 124 -10.69 -3.42 -7.43
C GLY A 124 -10.66 -3.42 -5.90
N PHE A 125 -9.65 -2.76 -5.36
CA PHE A 125 -9.63 -2.37 -3.96
C PHE A 125 -9.37 -0.88 -3.88
N TYR A 126 -10.25 -0.16 -3.19
CA TYR A 126 -10.25 1.29 -3.22
C TYR A 126 -10.11 1.87 -1.83
N TYR A 127 -9.28 2.89 -1.72
CA TYR A 127 -9.15 3.69 -0.51
C TYR A 127 -9.17 5.17 -0.85
N LEU A 128 -9.51 5.94 0.17
CA LEU A 128 -9.17 7.35 0.28
C LEU A 128 -7.91 7.44 1.13
N SER A 129 -6.92 8.21 0.70
CA SER A 129 -5.86 8.69 1.57
C SER A 129 -5.73 10.19 1.51
N PHE A 130 -5.43 10.82 2.64
CA PHE A 130 -5.10 12.24 2.71
C PHE A 130 -4.21 12.50 3.93
N TRP A 131 -3.42 13.55 3.85
CA TRP A 131 -2.69 14.09 4.99
C TRP A 131 -3.54 15.15 5.68
N ASN A 132 -3.47 15.19 7.00
CA ASN A 132 -4.19 16.18 7.77
C ASN A 132 -3.45 16.59 9.03
N MET A 133 -3.80 17.77 9.52
CA MET A 133 -3.28 18.33 10.76
C MET A 133 -4.38 19.15 11.44
N VAL A 134 -4.42 19.12 12.77
CA VAL A 134 -5.36 19.91 13.57
C VAL A 134 -4.58 20.84 14.49
N ILE A 135 -4.63 22.13 14.21
CA ILE A 135 -4.00 23.17 15.04
C ILE A 135 -4.99 23.62 16.10
N ASP A 136 -4.49 24.06 17.26
CA ASP A 136 -5.32 24.44 18.40
C ASP A 136 -6.19 23.29 18.93
N ALA A 137 -5.58 22.09 18.99
CA ALA A 137 -6.20 20.83 19.43
C ALA A 137 -6.88 20.90 20.81
N GLU A 138 -6.48 21.83 21.68
CA GLU A 138 -7.14 22.09 22.97
C GLU A 138 -8.53 22.72 22.86
N PHE A 139 -8.83 23.35 21.73
CA PHE A 139 -10.13 23.93 21.38
C PHE A 139 -10.89 23.05 20.37
N TYR A 140 -10.56 21.76 20.30
CA TYR A 140 -11.14 20.85 19.33
C TYR A 140 -12.68 20.85 19.36
N GLY A 141 -13.26 21.11 18.19
CA GLY A 141 -14.69 21.01 17.93
C GLY A 141 -14.97 19.63 17.36
N LYS A 142 -14.99 19.53 16.03
CA LYS A 142 -14.97 18.28 15.30
C LYS A 142 -14.55 18.48 13.83
N ASN A 143 -13.87 17.50 13.27
CA ASN A 143 -13.66 17.35 11.84
C ASN A 143 -13.94 15.89 11.44
N SER A 144 -14.52 15.67 10.28
CA SER A 144 -14.94 14.33 9.85
C SER A 144 -14.87 14.17 8.34
N VAL A 145 -14.80 12.91 7.90
CA VAL A 145 -14.99 12.51 6.50
C VAL A 145 -16.30 11.77 6.37
N LEU A 146 -17.08 12.13 5.36
CA LEU A 146 -18.37 11.53 5.06
C LEU A 146 -18.43 11.11 3.59
N VAL A 147 -19.28 10.11 3.31
CA VAL A 147 -19.52 9.60 1.95
C VAL A 147 -21.00 9.67 1.63
N SER A 148 -21.33 10.13 0.42
CA SER A 148 -22.69 10.11 -0.14
C SER A 148 -22.69 9.31 -1.44
N ASN A 149 -23.72 8.50 -1.68
CA ASN A 149 -23.98 7.82 -2.96
C ASN A 149 -25.22 8.38 -3.68
N GLY A 150 -25.71 9.53 -3.23
CA GLY A 150 -26.88 10.23 -3.78
C GLY A 150 -26.49 11.59 -4.32
N SER A 151 -26.60 12.62 -3.47
CA SER A 151 -26.29 14.00 -3.81
C SER A 151 -24.95 14.49 -3.27
N ALA A 152 -24.36 15.48 -3.96
CA ALA A 152 -23.21 16.23 -3.47
C ALA A 152 -23.58 17.23 -2.38
N ASP A 153 -24.84 17.69 -2.32
CA ASP A 153 -25.31 18.72 -1.39
C ASP A 153 -25.61 18.10 0.00
N PRO A 154 -24.91 18.51 1.08
CA PRO A 154 -25.18 18.02 2.42
C PRO A 154 -26.62 18.24 2.90
N ALA A 155 -27.33 19.23 2.35
CA ALA A 155 -28.72 19.51 2.72
C ALA A 155 -29.69 18.40 2.29
N ASP A 156 -29.31 17.55 1.33
CA ASP A 156 -30.11 16.40 0.90
C ASP A 156 -30.07 15.23 1.90
N GLY A 157 -29.07 15.21 2.80
CA GLY A 157 -29.01 14.26 3.91
C GLY A 157 -28.53 12.85 3.55
N ASP A 158 -27.88 12.68 2.40
CA ASP A 158 -27.38 11.38 1.90
C ASP A 158 -26.01 10.97 2.48
N TYR A 159 -25.33 11.87 3.19
CA TYR A 159 -23.99 11.63 3.73
C TYR A 159 -24.00 10.73 4.97
N VAL A 160 -23.08 9.76 4.99
CA VAL A 160 -22.76 8.91 6.13
C VAL A 160 -21.33 9.19 6.58
N GLU A 161 -21.15 9.44 7.88
CA GLU A 161 -19.82 9.60 8.48
C GLU A 161 -19.05 8.29 8.46
N VAL A 162 -17.85 8.32 7.88
CA VAL A 162 -16.94 7.17 7.78
C VAL A 162 -15.67 7.34 8.61
N TRP A 163 -15.36 8.57 9.03
CA TRP A 163 -14.20 8.86 9.87
C TRP A 163 -14.32 10.16 10.64
N THR A 164 -13.76 10.16 11.85
CA THR A 164 -13.42 11.30 12.69
C THR A 164 -12.18 10.89 13.51
N PRO A 165 -11.25 11.79 13.85
CA PRO A 165 -10.04 11.39 14.57
C PRO A 165 -10.36 10.99 16.02
N ASP A 166 -9.74 9.91 16.51
CA ASP A 166 -9.81 9.50 17.94
C ASP A 166 -9.06 10.48 18.85
N ALA A 167 -8.02 11.13 18.31
CA ALA A 167 -7.21 12.14 18.96
C ALA A 167 -6.65 13.10 17.91
N VAL A 168 -6.49 14.36 18.29
CA VAL A 168 -5.95 15.42 17.43
C VAL A 168 -4.65 15.98 17.99
N ASN A 169 -3.78 16.42 17.09
CA ASN A 169 -2.52 17.09 17.40
C ASN A 169 -2.09 17.96 16.21
N ASP A 170 -1.10 18.79 16.46
CA ASP A 170 -0.52 19.78 15.55
C ASP A 170 0.62 19.22 14.68
N ASP A 171 0.68 17.90 14.49
CA ASP A 171 1.58 17.24 13.54
C ASP A 171 0.79 16.68 12.34
N TRP A 172 1.42 16.68 11.16
CA TRP A 172 0.88 16.00 9.98
C TRP A 172 0.72 14.50 10.24
N SER A 173 -0.47 13.99 9.95
CA SER A 173 -0.80 12.57 10.03
C SER A 173 -1.59 12.13 8.81
N GLN A 174 -1.28 10.93 8.31
CA GLN A 174 -1.99 10.34 7.19
C GLN A 174 -3.21 9.57 7.68
N VAL A 175 -4.33 9.76 6.98
CA VAL A 175 -5.55 8.98 7.12
C VAL A 175 -5.69 8.09 5.89
N VAL A 176 -6.04 6.82 6.10
CA VAL A 176 -6.36 5.87 5.03
C VAL A 176 -7.70 5.21 5.36
N LEU A 177 -8.71 5.42 4.51
CA LEU A 177 -10.05 4.89 4.68
C LEU A 177 -10.36 3.87 3.60
N ASN A 178 -10.89 2.72 4.03
CA ASN A 178 -11.36 1.68 3.12
C ASN A 178 -12.68 2.11 2.47
N LEU A 179 -12.78 1.96 1.13
CA LEU A 179 -13.99 2.26 0.36
C LEU A 179 -14.66 1.00 -0.23
N GLU A 180 -14.30 -0.21 0.21
CA GLU A 180 -14.87 -1.47 -0.29
C GLU A 180 -16.41 -1.52 -0.27
N ASP A 181 -17.05 -0.90 0.72
CA ASP A 181 -18.52 -0.88 0.83
C ASP A 181 -19.19 -0.04 -0.27
N TYR A 182 -18.42 0.76 -1.01
CA TYR A 182 -18.88 1.65 -2.08
C TYR A 182 -18.48 1.16 -3.48
N VAL A 183 -17.84 -0.01 -3.58
CA VAL A 183 -17.50 -0.67 -4.86
C VAL A 183 -18.76 -0.82 -5.73
N GLY A 184 -18.64 -0.47 -7.02
CA GLY A 184 -19.73 -0.48 -7.99
C GLY A 184 -20.70 0.71 -7.88
N GLN A 185 -20.38 1.72 -7.07
CA GLN A 185 -21.21 2.91 -6.88
C GLN A 185 -20.48 4.17 -7.35
N ASP A 186 -21.27 5.20 -7.66
CA ASP A 186 -20.78 6.56 -7.81
C ASP A 186 -20.96 7.28 -6.47
N ILE A 187 -19.88 7.85 -5.94
CA ILE A 187 -19.86 8.49 -4.62
C ILE A 187 -19.32 9.92 -4.65
N TYR A 188 -19.69 10.68 -3.64
CA TYR A 188 -19.07 11.94 -3.24
C TYR A 188 -18.42 11.72 -1.87
N ILE A 189 -17.26 12.32 -1.67
CA ILE A 189 -16.58 12.32 -0.38
C ILE A 189 -16.52 13.76 0.10
N ALA A 190 -16.78 13.97 1.40
CA ALA A 190 -16.77 15.30 1.99
C ALA A 190 -15.86 15.37 3.21
N PHE A 191 -15.06 16.43 3.25
CA PHE A 191 -14.32 16.88 4.41
C PHE A 191 -15.16 17.93 5.13
N ARG A 192 -15.69 17.58 6.31
CA ARG A 192 -16.59 18.43 7.08
C ARG A 192 -15.90 18.96 8.34
N TYR A 193 -15.91 20.28 8.48
CA TYR A 193 -15.53 20.97 9.70
C TYR A 193 -16.77 21.38 10.50
N GLU A 194 -16.74 21.13 11.81
CA GLU A 194 -17.73 21.59 12.79
C GLU A 194 -17.01 22.27 13.98
N GLY A 195 -17.36 23.51 14.32
CA GLY A 195 -16.71 24.22 15.43
C GLY A 195 -17.22 25.63 15.65
N ASP A 196 -17.05 26.19 16.85
CA ASP A 196 -17.46 27.54 17.25
C ASP A 196 -16.30 28.20 18.01
N PHE A 197 -15.54 29.09 17.33
CA PHE A 197 -14.23 29.56 17.80
C PHE A 197 -13.32 28.42 18.29
N SER A 198 -13.25 27.35 17.50
CA SER A 198 -12.59 26.08 17.84
C SER A 198 -11.18 25.98 17.24
N HIS A 199 -10.86 24.80 16.70
CA HIS A 199 -9.59 24.44 16.08
C HIS A 199 -9.49 24.91 14.62
N ILE A 200 -8.30 24.75 14.04
CA ILE A 200 -8.07 24.87 12.59
C ILE A 200 -7.85 23.46 12.06
N TRP A 201 -8.39 23.16 10.88
CA TRP A 201 -8.17 21.88 10.20
C TRP A 201 -7.52 22.10 8.85
N VAL A 202 -6.41 21.41 8.61
CA VAL A 202 -5.67 21.45 7.35
C VAL A 202 -5.70 20.06 6.74
N ILE A 203 -5.97 19.96 5.43
CA ILE A 203 -5.85 18.74 4.65
C ILE A 203 -5.00 18.98 3.40
N ASP A 204 -4.27 17.95 2.99
CA ASP A 204 -3.39 17.98 1.83
C ASP A 204 -3.22 16.58 1.24
N ASP A 205 -2.64 16.48 0.03
CA ASP A 205 -2.27 15.22 -0.63
C ASP A 205 -3.43 14.20 -0.66
N VAL A 206 -4.60 14.64 -1.15
CA VAL A 206 -5.80 13.82 -1.23
C VAL A 206 -5.72 12.90 -2.45
N SER A 207 -5.77 11.58 -2.23
CA SER A 207 -5.76 10.58 -3.29
C SER A 207 -6.93 9.61 -3.15
N PHE A 208 -7.57 9.32 -4.29
CA PHE A 208 -8.68 8.38 -4.42
C PHE A 208 -8.34 7.25 -5.36
N GLY A 209 -8.64 6.03 -4.92
CA GLY A 209 -8.74 4.89 -5.81
C GLY A 209 -7.43 4.52 -6.50
N GLU A 210 -6.29 4.85 -5.88
CA GLU A 210 -5.07 4.13 -6.19
C GLU A 210 -5.32 2.63 -5.98
N GLU A 211 -5.01 1.81 -6.99
CA GLU A 211 -4.75 0.40 -6.75
C GLU A 211 -3.48 0.39 -5.90
N LEU A 212 -3.58 0.22 -4.58
CA LEU A 212 -2.40 -0.17 -3.79
C LEU A 212 -1.83 -1.38 -4.51
N ASP A 213 -0.51 -1.45 -4.70
CA ASP A 213 0.12 -2.71 -5.04
C ASP A 213 -0.13 -3.65 -3.85
N GLU A 214 -1.24 -4.37 -3.94
CA GLU A 214 -1.70 -5.26 -2.90
C GLU A 214 -0.91 -6.56 -2.88
N ALA A 215 0.11 -6.70 -3.75
CA ALA A 215 0.94 -7.86 -3.76
C ALA A 215 1.59 -8.04 -2.37
N PRO A 216 1.63 -9.27 -1.85
CA PRO A 216 2.46 -9.53 -0.69
C PRO A 216 3.91 -9.19 -1.03
N ILE A 217 4.55 -8.33 -0.23
CA ILE A 217 5.95 -7.97 -0.41
C ILE A 217 6.78 -8.97 0.38
N MET A 218 7.44 -9.91 -0.31
CA MET A 218 8.34 -10.86 0.33
C MET A 218 9.72 -10.25 0.55
N LEU A 219 10.16 -10.22 1.81
CA LEU A 219 11.54 -9.92 2.20
C LEU A 219 12.15 -11.10 2.97
N ILE A 220 13.47 -11.21 2.96
CA ILE A 220 14.21 -12.19 3.77
C ILE A 220 15.22 -11.49 4.68
N SER A 221 15.37 -11.98 5.91
CA SER A 221 16.28 -11.36 6.89
C SER A 221 17.76 -11.52 6.56
N THR A 222 18.11 -12.47 5.69
CA THR A 222 19.47 -12.67 5.18
C THR A 222 19.43 -13.48 3.88
N THR A 223 20.35 -13.19 2.97
CA THR A 223 20.55 -13.93 1.71
C THR A 223 21.63 -15.01 1.85
N GLN A 224 22.34 -15.06 2.97
CA GLN A 224 23.40 -16.04 3.24
C GLN A 224 23.27 -16.62 4.64
N VAL A 225 23.39 -17.94 4.73
CA VAL A 225 23.42 -18.69 5.98
C VAL A 225 24.60 -19.64 5.94
N SER A 226 25.46 -19.58 6.96
CA SER A 226 26.61 -20.47 7.12
C SER A 226 26.48 -21.29 8.41
N CYS A 227 26.86 -22.56 8.33
CA CYS A 227 26.91 -23.47 9.46
C CYS A 227 28.18 -24.31 9.34
N THR A 228 28.93 -24.44 10.44
CA THR A 228 30.08 -25.35 10.54
C THR A 228 29.71 -26.47 11.49
N VAL A 229 29.82 -27.70 11.01
CA VAL A 229 29.60 -28.93 11.78
C VAL A 229 30.80 -29.86 11.58
N GLY A 230 31.10 -30.68 12.60
CA GLY A 230 32.11 -31.73 12.47
C GLY A 230 31.64 -32.88 11.55
N GLU A 231 32.54 -33.81 11.22
CA GLU A 231 32.18 -35.04 10.51
C GLU A 231 31.04 -35.79 11.23
N GLY A 232 29.99 -36.15 10.49
CA GLY A 232 28.78 -36.77 11.05
C GLY A 232 27.96 -35.87 11.99
N GLY A 233 28.32 -34.60 12.14
CA GLY A 233 27.65 -33.64 13.01
C GLY A 233 26.42 -33.01 12.38
N SER A 234 25.59 -32.41 13.23
CA SER A 234 24.40 -31.65 12.83
C SER A 234 24.38 -30.26 13.46
N GLY A 235 23.69 -29.33 12.82
CA GLY A 235 23.52 -27.97 13.33
C GLY A 235 22.25 -27.32 12.79
N SER A 236 21.88 -26.17 13.33
CA SER A 236 20.74 -25.40 12.83
C SER A 236 21.03 -23.90 12.78
N LYS A 237 20.34 -23.24 11.86
CA LYS A 237 20.28 -21.79 11.69
C LYS A 237 18.87 -21.38 11.29
N SER A 238 18.59 -20.09 11.29
CA SER A 238 17.29 -19.59 10.88
C SER A 238 17.41 -18.27 10.14
N PHE A 239 16.46 -18.02 9.26
CA PHE A 239 16.17 -16.71 8.68
C PHE A 239 14.67 -16.44 8.80
N LYS A 240 14.25 -15.19 8.61
CA LYS A 240 12.84 -14.84 8.54
C LYS A 240 12.44 -14.61 7.09
N VAL A 241 11.25 -15.09 6.73
CA VAL A 241 10.47 -14.59 5.60
C VAL A 241 9.51 -13.56 6.19
N ILE A 242 9.52 -12.37 5.62
CA ILE A 242 8.74 -11.22 6.08
C ILE A 242 7.77 -10.86 4.97
N ASN A 243 6.53 -10.59 5.34
CA ASN A 243 5.53 -10.00 4.47
C ASN A 243 5.38 -8.52 4.86
N ASP A 244 5.96 -7.63 4.06
CA ASP A 244 5.78 -6.18 4.23
C ASP A 244 4.65 -5.64 3.35
N GLY A 245 3.93 -6.52 2.65
CA GLY A 245 2.72 -6.15 1.89
C GLY A 245 1.48 -6.11 2.78
N ILE A 246 0.34 -5.88 2.12
CA ILE A 246 -0.97 -5.70 2.75
C ILE A 246 -1.89 -6.92 2.59
N GLN A 247 -1.62 -7.84 1.66
CA GLN A 247 -2.27 -9.16 1.57
C GLN A 247 -1.42 -10.27 2.18
N ASN A 248 -2.03 -11.44 2.43
CA ASN A 248 -1.31 -12.62 2.92
C ASN A 248 -0.27 -13.13 1.91
N LEU A 249 0.95 -13.37 2.37
CA LEU A 249 2.01 -13.98 1.60
C LEU A 249 1.98 -15.51 1.74
N ASN A 250 1.62 -16.20 0.67
CA ASN A 250 1.81 -17.66 0.58
C ASN A 250 3.20 -17.96 0.01
N TYR A 251 3.96 -18.82 0.69
CA TYR A 251 5.31 -19.21 0.27
C TYR A 251 5.50 -20.73 0.26
N GLU A 252 6.47 -21.16 -0.55
CA GLU A 252 6.99 -22.53 -0.64
C GLU A 252 8.52 -22.47 -0.75
N ILE A 253 9.21 -23.43 -0.13
CA ILE A 253 10.67 -23.54 -0.09
C ILE A 253 11.06 -24.87 -0.73
N GLU A 254 11.81 -24.77 -1.81
CA GLU A 254 12.47 -25.88 -2.47
C GLU A 254 13.99 -25.81 -2.22
N ILE A 255 14.61 -26.97 -2.01
CA ILE A 255 16.06 -27.07 -1.79
C ILE A 255 16.66 -27.87 -2.94
N ASP A 256 17.52 -27.19 -3.70
CA ASP A 256 18.33 -27.82 -4.73
C ASP A 256 19.74 -28.09 -4.22
N TYR A 257 20.20 -29.33 -4.42
CA TYR A 257 21.54 -29.75 -4.04
C TYR A 257 22.47 -29.72 -5.25
N VAL A 258 23.64 -29.09 -5.09
CA VAL A 258 24.73 -29.17 -6.09
C VAL A 258 25.48 -30.49 -5.95
N GLU A 259 25.70 -30.95 -4.71
CA GLU A 259 26.35 -32.21 -4.36
C GLU A 259 25.73 -32.78 -3.07
N GLY A 260 25.72 -34.11 -2.97
CA GLY A 260 25.05 -34.84 -1.89
C GLY A 260 23.52 -34.72 -1.94
N ASN A 261 22.86 -35.15 -0.87
CA ASN A 261 21.43 -34.92 -0.65
C ASN A 261 21.12 -34.95 0.85
N GLY A 262 20.04 -34.26 1.26
CA GLY A 262 19.57 -34.32 2.65
C GLY A 262 20.50 -33.70 3.70
N TRP A 263 21.63 -33.09 3.29
CA TRP A 263 22.50 -32.37 4.22
C TRP A 263 21.92 -31.03 4.67
N LEU A 264 20.93 -30.51 3.95
CA LEU A 264 20.19 -29.29 4.28
C LEU A 264 18.69 -29.59 4.21
N THR A 265 17.94 -29.20 5.24
CA THR A 265 16.47 -29.22 5.24
C THR A 265 15.94 -27.90 5.79
N ALA A 266 14.74 -27.50 5.38
CA ALA A 266 14.05 -26.31 5.87
C ALA A 266 12.75 -26.71 6.58
N ASN A 267 12.38 -25.97 7.63
CA ASN A 267 11.09 -26.13 8.30
C ASN A 267 10.56 -24.79 8.83
N PRO A 268 9.29 -24.43 8.55
CA PRO A 268 8.39 -25.11 7.60
C PRO A 268 8.85 -24.92 6.14
N THR A 269 8.44 -25.80 5.23
CA THR A 269 8.72 -25.68 3.79
C THR A 269 7.63 -24.93 3.02
N SER A 270 6.53 -24.59 3.65
CA SER A 270 5.46 -23.78 3.08
C SER A 270 4.65 -23.10 4.18
N GLY A 271 3.96 -22.02 3.85
CA GLY A 271 3.04 -21.38 4.77
C GLY A 271 2.38 -20.13 4.22
N SER A 272 1.52 -19.54 5.04
CA SER A 272 0.90 -18.23 4.81
C SER A 272 1.35 -17.27 5.91
N ILE A 273 1.82 -16.08 5.54
CA ILE A 273 2.25 -15.03 6.47
C ILE A 273 1.28 -13.86 6.31
N PRO A 274 0.55 -13.44 7.38
CA PRO A 274 -0.32 -12.28 7.32
C PRO A 274 0.41 -11.00 6.90
N ALA A 275 -0.35 -9.98 6.51
CA ALA A 275 0.18 -8.64 6.27
C ALA A 275 1.05 -8.16 7.45
N LYS A 276 2.10 -7.40 7.13
CA LYS A 276 3.02 -6.80 8.12
C LYS A 276 3.56 -7.77 9.18
N SER A 277 3.69 -9.05 8.82
CA SER A 277 4.09 -10.12 9.73
C SER A 277 5.32 -10.88 9.20
N SER A 278 5.86 -11.79 10.01
CA SER A 278 6.99 -12.63 9.59
C SER A 278 6.86 -14.05 10.14
N ASN A 279 7.52 -14.99 9.44
CA ASN A 279 7.66 -16.37 9.90
C ASN A 279 9.14 -16.75 9.89
N THR A 280 9.55 -17.56 10.88
CA THR A 280 10.94 -18.01 11.01
C THR A 280 11.09 -19.37 10.36
N ILE A 281 12.01 -19.44 9.40
CA ILE A 281 12.40 -20.69 8.74
C ILE A 281 13.64 -21.22 9.42
N THR A 282 13.56 -22.44 9.92
CA THR A 282 14.71 -23.16 10.49
C THR A 282 15.36 -24.00 9.40
N LEU A 283 16.64 -23.78 9.18
CA LEU A 283 17.50 -24.63 8.36
C LEU A 283 18.24 -25.62 9.28
N ASN A 284 18.12 -26.91 9.00
CA ASN A 284 18.87 -27.96 9.68
C ASN A 284 19.93 -28.52 8.73
N PHE A 285 21.15 -28.63 9.26
CA PHE A 285 22.33 -29.11 8.58
C PHE A 285 22.70 -30.49 9.14
N ASN A 286 23.00 -31.44 8.26
CA ASN A 286 23.48 -32.76 8.63
C ASN A 286 24.65 -33.17 7.73
N ALA A 287 25.85 -33.26 8.31
CA ALA A 287 27.06 -33.58 7.57
C ALA A 287 27.01 -34.96 6.89
N THR A 288 26.17 -35.89 7.37
CA THR A 288 26.06 -37.22 6.74
C THR A 288 25.39 -37.20 5.37
N GLY A 289 24.71 -36.10 4.99
CA GLY A 289 24.12 -35.96 3.65
C GLY A 289 25.09 -35.41 2.59
N LEU A 290 26.32 -35.08 2.99
CA LEU A 290 27.36 -34.58 2.08
C LEU A 290 28.17 -35.70 1.42
N SER A 291 28.02 -36.95 1.90
CA SER A 291 28.75 -38.13 1.42
C SER A 291 28.09 -38.83 0.24
#